data_AF-A0A3Q2CW40-F1
#
_entry.id   AF-A0A3Q2CW40-F1
#
_cell.length_a   1.000
_cell.length_b   1.000
_cell.length_c   1.000
_cell.angle_alpha   90.00
_cell.angle_beta   90.00
_cell.angle_gamma   90.00
#
_symmetry.space_group_name_H-M   'P 1'
#
loop_
_entity.id
_entity.type
_entity.pdbx_description
1 polymer ?
#
loop_
_entity_poly.entity_id
_entity_poly.type
_entity_poly.pdbx_seq_one_letter_code
_entity_poly.pdbx_strand_id
1 'polypeptide(L)'
;SGKEREFSEQKVNKNPPKIVNRWIVDYYFSVAVEFFKNHQYADFCGVRTILDNVLERPTESVDDMLLKLRVLQFLSRINEGDKLSELFVFITLIE
;
A
#
# COMPACT_ATOMS: atom_id res chain seq x y z
N SER A 1 -1.43 7.74 -39.36
CA SER A 1 -0.21 8.33 -38.78
C SER A 1 -0.40 8.93 -37.39
N GLY A 2 -1.54 9.57 -37.03
CA GLY A 2 -1.78 10.05 -35.65
C GLY A 2 -2.15 8.96 -34.63
N LYS A 3 -3.08 8.06 -34.99
CA LYS A 3 -3.57 6.98 -34.10
C LYS A 3 -2.50 5.94 -33.72
N GLU A 4 -1.53 5.70 -34.59
CA GLU A 4 -0.43 4.76 -34.30
C GLU A 4 0.58 5.36 -33.31
N ARG A 5 0.76 6.69 -33.33
CA ARG A 5 1.62 7.38 -32.35
C ARG A 5 0.98 7.39 -30.97
N GLU A 6 -0.30 7.71 -30.85
CA GLU A 6 -1.05 7.61 -29.57
C GLU A 6 -1.07 6.19 -29.01
N PHE A 7 -1.26 5.17 -29.86
CA PHE A 7 -1.24 3.77 -29.43
C PHE A 7 0.17 3.31 -29.02
N SER A 8 1.22 3.81 -29.68
CA SER A 8 2.61 3.54 -29.30
C SER A 8 3.03 4.28 -28.02
N GLU A 9 2.54 5.50 -27.80
CA GLU A 9 2.78 6.29 -26.58
C GLU A 9 2.04 5.69 -25.36
N GLN A 10 0.81 5.19 -25.55
CA GLN A 10 0.09 4.43 -24.52
C GLN A 10 0.78 3.11 -24.14
N LYS A 11 1.48 2.47 -25.08
CA LYS A 11 2.26 1.25 -24.82
C LYS A 11 3.56 1.53 -24.05
N VAL A 12 4.10 2.74 -24.16
CA VAL A 12 5.37 3.17 -23.56
C VAL A 12 5.22 3.69 -22.12
N ASN A 13 4.01 4.03 -21.65
CA ASN A 13 3.80 4.53 -20.29
C ASN A 13 3.40 3.46 -19.25
N LYS A 14 3.64 2.18 -19.53
CA LYS A 14 3.58 1.14 -18.49
C LYS A 14 4.95 0.99 -17.89
N ASN A 15 5.20 1.67 -16.78
CA ASN A 15 6.44 1.52 -16.03
C ASN A 15 6.33 0.23 -15.20
N PRO A 16 6.87 -0.92 -15.65
CA PRO A 16 6.54 -2.22 -15.06
C PRO A 16 6.79 -2.30 -13.55
N PRO A 17 7.84 -1.68 -12.99
CA PRO A 17 8.04 -1.59 -11.54
C PRO A 17 6.87 -0.93 -10.79
N LYS A 18 6.26 0.13 -11.33
CA LYS A 18 5.13 0.83 -10.68
C LYS A 18 3.89 -0.07 -10.57
N ILE A 19 3.64 -0.84 -11.63
CA ILE A 19 2.54 -1.80 -11.71
C ILE A 19 2.76 -2.94 -10.71
N VAL A 20 3.99 -3.47 -10.65
CA VAL A 20 4.36 -4.53 -9.70
C VAL A 20 4.25 -4.03 -8.25
N ASN A 21 4.73 -2.82 -7.95
CA ASN A 21 4.59 -2.23 -6.61
C ASN A 21 3.12 -2.08 -6.20
N ARG A 22 2.24 -1.65 -7.13
CA ARG A 22 0.79 -1.62 -6.86
C ARG A 22 0.25 -3.01 -6.52
N TRP A 23 0.60 -4.04 -7.30
CA TRP A 23 0.16 -5.41 -7.02
C TRP A 23 0.66 -5.93 -5.67
N ILE A 24 1.89 -5.57 -5.29
CA ILE A 24 2.44 -5.89 -3.96
C ILE A 24 1.60 -5.22 -2.87
N VAL A 25 1.25 -3.93 -3.04
CA VAL A 25 0.36 -3.22 -2.09
C VAL A 25 -1.00 -3.91 -2.00
N ASP A 26 -1.62 -4.26 -3.13
CA ASP A 26 -2.92 -4.93 -3.16
C ASP A 26 -2.90 -6.29 -2.46
N TYR A 27 -1.87 -7.10 -2.73
CA TYR A 27 -1.68 -8.40 -2.11
C TYR A 27 -1.52 -8.28 -0.60
N TYR A 28 -0.60 -7.44 -0.14
CA TYR A 28 -0.32 -7.29 1.29
C TYR A 28 -1.44 -6.58 2.04
N PHE A 29 -2.24 -5.73 1.38
CA PHE A 29 -3.48 -5.23 1.97
C PHE A 29 -4.43 -6.37 2.33
N SER A 30 -4.70 -7.28 1.38
CA SER A 30 -5.57 -8.44 1.63
C SER A 30 -5.03 -9.32 2.77
N VAL A 31 -3.73 -9.61 2.76
CA VAL A 31 -3.07 -10.43 3.80
C VAL A 31 -3.14 -9.74 5.17
N ALA A 32 -2.87 -8.43 5.25
CA ALA A 32 -2.95 -7.67 6.50
C ALA A 32 -4.36 -7.71 7.10
N VAL A 33 -5.40 -7.54 6.29
CA VAL A 33 -6.78 -7.61 6.74
C VAL A 33 -7.12 -9.00 7.29
N GLU A 34 -6.65 -10.07 6.66
CA GLU A 34 -6.84 -11.44 7.19
C GLU A 34 -6.13 -11.64 8.52
N PHE A 35 -4.86 -11.25 8.64
CA PHE A 35 -4.12 -11.35 9.90
C PHE A 35 -4.79 -10.56 11.02
N PHE A 36 -5.25 -9.34 10.73
CA PHE A 36 -5.96 -8.52 11.71
C PHE A 36 -7.25 -9.19 12.19
N LYS A 37 -8.07 -9.71 11.26
CA LYS A 37 -9.33 -10.41 11.58
C LYS A 37 -9.10 -11.68 12.41
N ASN A 38 -7.97 -12.36 12.18
CA ASN A 38 -7.59 -13.59 12.90
C ASN A 38 -6.79 -13.31 14.18
N HIS A 39 -6.69 -12.05 14.62
CA HIS A 39 -5.91 -11.62 15.79
C HIS A 39 -4.41 -11.95 15.73
N GLN A 40 -3.87 -12.16 14.52
CA GLN A 40 -2.45 -12.40 14.26
C GLN A 40 -1.69 -11.07 14.17
N TYR A 41 -1.65 -10.32 15.27
CA TYR A 41 -1.16 -8.94 15.28
C TYR A 41 0.35 -8.81 15.01
N ALA A 42 1.15 -9.80 15.39
CA ALA A 42 2.57 -9.83 15.06
C ALA A 42 2.81 -9.94 13.54
N ASP A 43 2.08 -10.84 12.88
CA ASP A 43 2.14 -11.01 11.42
C ASP A 43 1.60 -9.79 10.69
N PHE A 44 0.51 -9.19 11.19
CA PHE A 44 0.00 -7.90 10.73
C PHE A 44 1.07 -6.80 10.76
N CYS A 45 1.83 -6.68 11.87
CA CYS A 45 2.93 -5.72 11.97
C CYS A 45 4.10 -6.04 11.02
N GLY A 46 4.34 -7.32 10.73
CA GLY A 46 5.31 -7.74 9.72
C GLY A 46 4.91 -7.27 8.31
N VAL A 47 3.66 -7.47 7.93
CA VAL A 47 3.11 -6.98 6.64
C VAL A 47 3.21 -5.47 6.54
N ARG A 48 2.90 -4.77 7.63
CA ARG A 48 3.02 -3.32 7.74
C ARG A 48 4.41 -2.82 7.35
N THR A 49 5.43 -3.46 7.92
CA THR A 49 6.85 -3.14 7.63
C THR A 49 7.21 -3.37 6.17
N ILE A 50 6.66 -4.42 5.54
CA ILE A 50 6.88 -4.66 4.09
C ILE A 50 6.26 -3.54 3.27
N LEU A 51 5.03 -3.13 3.60
CA LEU A 51 4.32 -2.07 2.89
C LEU A 51 5.02 -0.72 3.00
N ASP A 52 5.58 -0.36 4.16
CA ASP A 52 6.38 0.86 4.32
C ASP A 52 7.52 0.92 3.29
N ASN A 53 8.29 -0.17 3.16
CA ASN A 53 9.39 -0.27 2.21
C ASN A 53 8.95 -0.24 0.72
N VAL A 54 7.73 -0.70 0.43
CA VAL A 54 7.19 -0.70 -0.94
C VAL A 54 6.71 0.71 -1.31
N LEU A 55 6.11 1.43 -0.37
CA LEU A 55 5.57 2.77 -0.58
C LEU A 55 6.65 3.84 -0.74
N GLU A 56 7.88 3.59 -0.28
CA GLU A 56 9.06 4.41 -0.60
C GLU A 56 9.45 4.37 -2.10
N ARG A 57 8.86 3.44 -2.87
CA ARG A 57 9.17 3.25 -4.29
C ARG A 57 8.05 3.82 -5.17
N PRO A 58 8.36 4.21 -6.42
CA PRO A 58 7.35 4.66 -7.36
C PRO A 58 6.27 3.60 -7.53
N THR A 59 5.03 3.97 -7.20
CA THR A 59 3.87 3.09 -7.24
C THR A 59 2.82 3.71 -8.13
N GLU A 60 2.12 2.88 -8.91
CA GLU A 60 1.02 3.36 -9.75
C GLU A 60 -0.15 3.76 -8.86
N SER A 61 -0.45 5.06 -8.80
CA SER A 61 -1.59 5.58 -8.07
C SER A 61 -2.89 5.23 -8.80
N VAL A 62 -3.79 4.56 -8.09
CA VAL A 62 -5.16 4.27 -8.51
C VAL A 62 -6.11 4.73 -7.41
N ASP A 63 -7.33 5.14 -7.75
CA ASP A 63 -8.26 5.80 -6.83
C ASP A 63 -8.47 5.03 -5.50
N ASP A 64 -8.53 3.70 -5.56
CA ASP A 64 -8.76 2.85 -4.38
C ASP A 64 -7.53 2.63 -3.49
N MET A 65 -6.32 2.93 -3.98
CA MET A 65 -5.08 2.69 -3.23
C MET A 65 -5.03 3.53 -1.95
N LEU A 66 -5.42 4.80 -2.06
CA LEU A 66 -5.45 5.70 -0.91
C LEU A 66 -6.38 5.15 0.18
N LEU A 67 -7.57 4.66 -0.20
CA LEU A 67 -8.53 4.09 0.74
C LEU A 67 -7.95 2.86 1.46
N LYS A 68 -7.28 1.95 0.73
CA LYS A 68 -6.61 0.78 1.33
C LYS A 68 -5.56 1.18 2.37
N LEU A 69 -4.73 2.17 2.04
CA LEU A 69 -3.71 2.68 2.95
C LEU A 69 -4.32 3.35 4.19
N ARG A 70 -5.41 4.11 4.02
CA ARG A 70 -6.17 4.71 5.14
C ARG A 70 -6.78 3.65 6.05
N VAL A 71 -7.30 2.55 5.48
CA VAL A 71 -7.81 1.41 6.26
C VAL A 71 -6.67 0.77 7.07
N LEU A 72 -5.49 0.54 6.47
CA LEU A 72 -4.35 -0.02 7.19
C LEU A 72 -3.83 0.89 8.30
N GLN A 73 -3.80 2.21 8.06
CA GLN A 73 -3.49 3.20 9.10
C GLN A 73 -4.48 3.09 10.26
N PHE A 74 -5.77 3.00 9.97
CA PHE A 74 -6.82 2.86 10.97
C PHE A 74 -6.67 1.57 11.79
N LEU A 75 -6.47 0.42 11.12
CA LEU A 75 -6.24 -0.86 11.81
C LEU A 75 -4.98 -0.84 12.66
N SER A 76 -3.91 -0.20 12.18
CA SER A 76 -2.67 -0.03 12.95
C SER A 76 -2.92 0.76 14.25
N ARG A 77 -3.72 1.81 14.21
CA ARG A 77 -4.09 2.58 15.40
C ARG A 77 -4.94 1.79 16.39
N ILE A 78 -5.82 0.91 15.92
CA ILE A 78 -6.56 0.00 16.81
C ILE A 78 -5.59 -0.97 17.47
N ASN A 79 -4.68 -1.58 16.70
CA ASN A 79 -3.69 -2.53 17.20
C ASN A 79 -2.75 -1.91 18.26
N GLU A 80 -2.42 -0.63 18.08
CA GLU A 80 -1.52 0.12 18.97
C GLU A 80 -2.28 0.91 20.04
N GLY A 81 -3.61 0.75 20.17
CA GLY A 81 -4.45 1.55 21.07
C GLY A 81 -4.03 1.51 22.54
N ASP A 82 -3.40 0.42 22.98
CA ASP A 82 -2.91 0.24 24.34
C ASP A 82 -1.50 0.84 24.57
N LYS A 83 -0.84 1.31 23.50
CA LYS A 83 0.54 1.78 23.50
C LYS A 83 0.63 3.30 23.54
N LEU A 84 0.15 3.88 24.64
CA LEU A 84 0.01 5.33 24.82
C LEU A 84 1.33 6.13 24.77
N SER A 85 2.49 5.47 24.87
CA SER A 85 3.82 6.09 24.82
C SER A 85 4.53 5.95 23.47
N GLU A 86 3.99 5.20 22.51
CA GLU A 86 4.62 5.01 21.19
C GLU A 86 4.14 6.07 20.20
N LEU A 87 5.08 6.74 19.52
CA LEU A 87 4.76 7.62 18.41
C LEU A 87 4.26 6.76 17.24
N PHE A 88 3.09 7.10 16.68
CA PHE A 88 2.56 6.44 15.49
C PHE A 88 3.35 6.85 14.25
N VAL A 89 4.18 5.95 13.72
CA VAL A 89 5.05 6.22 12.55
C VAL A 89 4.53 5.56 11.27
N PHE A 90 3.47 4.74 11.33
CA PHE A 90 2.98 4.05 10.15
C PHE A 90 2.24 5.00 9.19
N ILE A 91 2.83 5.20 8.02
CA ILE A 91 2.38 6.11 6.95
C ILE A 91 2.14 7.54 7.47
N THR A 92 3.18 8.18 7.97
CA THR A 92 3.27 9.66 7.91
C THR A 92 3.64 10.03 6.47
N LEU A 93 2.81 10.87 5.84
CA LEU A 93 2.92 11.40 4.46
C LEU A 93 2.28 10.53 3.37
N ILE A 94 0.95 10.39 3.43
CA ILE A 94 0.18 10.55 2.19
C ILE A 94 -0.47 11.93 2.28
N GLU A 95 0.23 12.93 1.74
CA GLU A 95 -0.36 14.21 1.31
C GLU A 95 -0.89 14.07 -0.11
#